data_AF-A0A5C5YCJ1-F1
#
_entry.id   AF-A0A5C5YCJ1-F1
#
_cell.length_a   1.000
_cell.length_b   1.000
_cell.length_c   1.000
_cell.angle_alpha   90.00
_cell.angle_beta   90.00
_cell.angle_gamma   90.00
#
_symmetry.space_group_name_H-M   'P 1'
#
loop_
_entity.id
_entity.type
_entity.pdbx_description
1 polymer ?
#
loop_
_entity_poly.entity_id
_entity_poly.type
_entity_poly.pdbx_seq_one_letter_code
_entity_poly.pdbx_strand_id
1 'polypeptide(L)'
;MTVRTRFAPSPTGYLHIGGVRTALFNWLFARRHGGKFLLRIDDTDQQRNVEAALAPILHGFRWLGLDWDEGPEAGGEFGPYYQSQRGDRYQAAVDQLLEQGDAYRDYATTEELQAERDAAQQSGGAFTYSRRWMAETPEQAAAFEAEGRQGVVRLKMPREGELVLNDLVRGEVRFAGSGEQDHVVQRADGSCLYHLATVVDDHQMQISHVIRAEEHLSNTPRQVFIAERLGYPLPEFAHLPFVAEPGSKTKLSKRKLDKYLKNRDFAALNQHGQRVAELLGLETAAETFNPVIVDFYEQVGYLPDAILNYLLLLGWSLDDSREDFTREEMIECFDLAGVNKAPASFDPSKLQAFQDRAMQQLPLKTKAAWCIDFLKRAGYLDSPAPCDAGPYVTAIVDAAGDRLKTAGDILEYREFFVPDEQLEYDEKAFAKRISNPEDAAGLLRDYSAELSAVEPFDCAAIEASLQAFLEAREIKIGQIIHALRVAVTGKAVGFGVYESLAILGRDRCVARIERALSMLE
;
A
#
# COMPACT_ATOMS: atom_id res chain seq x y z
N MET A 1 -30.83 10.97 4.32
CA MET A 1 -30.14 10.08 5.28
C MET A 1 -28.70 10.57 5.35
N THR A 2 -28.11 10.70 6.54
CA THR A 2 -26.69 11.10 6.65
C THR A 2 -25.82 9.97 6.11
N VAL A 3 -24.87 10.28 5.23
CA VAL A 3 -23.98 9.27 4.64
C VAL A 3 -23.07 8.70 5.73
N ARG A 4 -23.06 7.36 5.85
CA ARG A 4 -22.17 6.60 6.73
C ARG A 4 -21.62 5.42 5.95
N THR A 5 -20.30 5.42 5.74
CA THR A 5 -19.57 4.36 5.05
C THR A 5 -18.62 3.68 6.02
N ARG A 6 -18.16 2.48 5.67
CA ARG A 6 -17.14 1.78 6.48
C ARG A 6 -16.14 1.04 5.62
N PHE A 7 -14.89 1.09 6.04
CA PHE A 7 -13.91 0.09 5.65
C PHE A 7 -13.80 -0.96 6.75
N ALA A 8 -13.93 -2.23 6.37
CA ALA A 8 -14.04 -3.35 7.30
C ALA A 8 -12.97 -4.43 7.02
N PRO A 9 -11.68 -4.16 7.30
CA PRO A 9 -10.62 -5.13 7.04
C PRO A 9 -10.59 -6.22 8.11
N SER A 10 -10.30 -7.45 7.69
CA SER A 10 -9.85 -8.51 8.60
C SER A 10 -8.35 -8.37 8.86
N PRO A 11 -7.87 -8.47 10.11
CA PRO A 11 -6.46 -8.29 10.47
C PRO A 11 -5.63 -9.55 10.14
N THR A 12 -5.55 -9.90 8.86
CA THR A 12 -4.84 -11.09 8.37
C THR A 12 -3.49 -10.76 7.71
N GLY A 13 -3.01 -9.53 7.85
CA GLY A 13 -1.71 -9.07 7.34
C GLY A 13 -1.75 -7.62 6.86
N TYR A 14 -0.73 -7.23 6.09
CA TYR A 14 -0.57 -5.87 5.56
C TYR A 14 -1.67 -5.44 4.60
N LEU A 15 -1.97 -4.14 4.64
CA LEU A 15 -2.96 -3.47 3.80
C LEU A 15 -2.61 -3.58 2.31
N HIS A 16 -3.41 -4.35 1.58
CA HIS A 16 -3.25 -4.56 0.14
C HIS A 16 -3.76 -3.33 -0.64
N ILE A 17 -3.11 -3.01 -1.76
CA ILE A 17 -3.42 -1.82 -2.57
C ILE A 17 -4.89 -1.77 -3.07
N GLY A 18 -5.47 -2.92 -3.42
CA GLY A 18 -6.90 -3.01 -3.76
C GLY A 18 -7.83 -2.76 -2.57
N GLY A 19 -7.37 -3.08 -1.36
CA GLY A 19 -8.06 -2.72 -0.11
C GLY A 19 -8.00 -1.22 0.15
N VAL A 20 -6.82 -0.61 -0.03
CA VAL A 20 -6.63 0.85 0.07
C VAL A 20 -7.57 1.59 -0.88
N ARG A 21 -7.69 1.16 -2.14
CA ARG A 21 -8.63 1.79 -3.08
C ARG A 21 -10.07 1.71 -2.59
N THR A 22 -10.48 0.57 -2.03
CA THR A 22 -11.82 0.43 -1.45
C THR A 22 -12.01 1.39 -0.28
N ALA A 23 -11.01 1.52 0.60
CA ALA A 23 -11.03 2.48 1.70
C ALA A 23 -11.10 3.93 1.20
N LEU A 24 -10.28 4.29 0.21
CA LEU A 24 -10.27 5.61 -0.43
C LEU A 24 -11.65 5.98 -0.97
N PHE A 25 -12.33 5.07 -1.67
CA PHE A 25 -13.67 5.36 -2.22
C PHE A 25 -14.72 5.54 -1.12
N ASN A 26 -14.66 4.75 -0.05
CA ASN A 26 -15.54 4.95 1.12
C ASN A 26 -15.27 6.30 1.80
N TRP A 27 -13.99 6.66 1.94
CA TRP A 27 -13.54 7.91 2.57
C TRP A 27 -13.95 9.12 1.75
N LEU A 28 -13.66 9.13 0.44
CA LEU A 28 -14.05 10.21 -0.48
C LEU A 28 -15.55 10.40 -0.52
N PHE A 29 -16.32 9.30 -0.63
CA PHE A 29 -17.78 9.37 -0.61
C PHE A 29 -18.31 9.99 0.68
N ALA A 30 -17.80 9.54 1.84
CA ALA A 30 -18.20 10.14 3.11
C ALA A 30 -17.83 11.63 3.19
N ARG A 31 -16.59 12.00 2.86
CA ARG A 31 -16.12 13.39 2.93
C ARG A 31 -16.91 14.31 2.01
N ARG A 32 -17.17 13.90 0.77
CA ARG A 32 -17.94 14.69 -0.21
C ARG A 32 -19.35 15.01 0.27
N HIS A 33 -19.99 14.04 0.90
CA HIS A 33 -21.37 14.16 1.37
C HIS A 33 -21.48 14.70 2.80
N GLY A 34 -20.38 15.16 3.42
CA GLY A 34 -20.38 15.60 4.83
C GLY A 34 -20.77 14.49 5.81
N GLY A 35 -20.55 13.25 5.41
CA GLY A 35 -20.87 12.04 6.15
C GLY A 35 -19.75 11.56 7.08
N LYS A 36 -19.87 10.31 7.53
CA LYS A 36 -18.92 9.66 8.44
C LYS A 36 -18.25 8.47 7.77
N PHE A 37 -16.92 8.38 7.90
CA PHE A 37 -16.14 7.24 7.48
C PHE A 37 -15.69 6.43 8.69
N LEU A 38 -16.12 5.17 8.74
CA LEU A 38 -15.84 4.27 9.86
C LEU A 38 -14.76 3.25 9.51
N LEU A 39 -13.94 2.91 10.51
CA LEU A 39 -13.04 1.76 10.46
C LEU A 39 -13.55 0.70 11.43
N ARG A 40 -13.93 -0.48 10.93
CA ARG A 40 -14.37 -1.63 11.75
C ARG A 40 -13.43 -2.81 11.52
N ILE A 41 -12.96 -3.46 12.57
CA ILE A 41 -12.07 -4.62 12.44
C ILE A 41 -12.91 -5.89 12.42
N ASP A 42 -12.95 -6.56 11.27
CA ASP A 42 -13.69 -7.80 11.05
C ASP A 42 -12.84 -9.01 11.52
N ASP A 43 -12.67 -9.13 12.83
CA ASP A 43 -11.83 -10.11 13.55
C ASP A 43 -12.63 -11.28 14.14
N THR A 44 -13.64 -11.78 13.43
CA THR A 44 -14.44 -12.95 13.86
C THR A 44 -13.72 -14.30 13.69
N ASP A 45 -12.64 -14.36 12.91
CA ASP A 45 -11.82 -15.57 12.70
C ASP A 45 -10.52 -15.49 13.51
N GLN A 46 -10.61 -15.82 14.80
CA GLN A 46 -9.50 -15.77 15.75
C GLN A 46 -8.27 -16.59 15.34
N GLN A 47 -8.44 -17.62 14.48
CA GLN A 47 -7.30 -18.41 13.99
C GLN A 47 -6.49 -17.68 12.92
N ARG A 48 -7.12 -16.76 12.18
CA ARG A 48 -6.49 -15.99 11.10
C ARG A 48 -6.11 -14.58 11.48
N ASN A 49 -6.70 -14.07 12.57
CA ASN A 49 -6.40 -12.74 13.07
C ASN A 49 -5.03 -12.72 13.74
N VAL A 50 -4.22 -11.78 13.32
CA VAL A 50 -2.94 -11.51 13.94
C VAL A 50 -3.06 -10.12 14.55
N GLU A 51 -3.02 -10.01 15.88
CA GLU A 51 -3.06 -8.71 16.56
C GLU A 51 -1.94 -7.78 16.05
N ALA A 52 -0.77 -8.36 15.77
CA ALA A 52 0.35 -7.67 15.12
C ALA A 52 0.05 -7.19 13.69
N ALA A 53 -0.97 -7.70 13.00
CA ALA A 53 -1.37 -7.22 11.68
C ALA A 53 -2.30 -6.00 11.72
N LEU A 54 -2.88 -5.66 12.87
CA LEU A 54 -3.71 -4.46 12.99
C LEU A 54 -2.88 -3.17 12.92
N ALA A 55 -1.76 -3.12 13.65
CA ALA A 55 -0.93 -1.91 13.71
C ALA A 55 -0.42 -1.47 12.31
N PRO A 56 0.08 -2.35 11.43
CA PRO A 56 0.43 -1.99 10.06
C PRO A 56 -0.74 -1.45 9.22
N ILE A 57 -1.97 -1.94 9.46
CA ILE A 57 -3.16 -1.41 8.79
C ILE A 57 -3.40 0.02 9.24
N LEU A 58 -3.49 0.26 10.56
CA LEU A 58 -3.74 1.61 11.10
C LEU A 58 -2.64 2.60 10.70
N HIS A 59 -1.38 2.15 10.72
CA HIS A 59 -0.24 2.92 10.24
C HIS A 59 -0.39 3.32 8.77
N GLY A 60 -0.73 2.38 7.89
CA GLY A 60 -0.97 2.66 6.48
C GLY A 60 -2.07 3.69 6.24
N PHE A 61 -3.15 3.66 7.01
CA PHE A 61 -4.19 4.71 6.92
C PHE A 61 -3.67 6.08 7.34
N ARG A 62 -2.90 6.16 8.44
CA ARG A 62 -2.32 7.43 8.90
C ARG A 62 -1.31 7.99 7.90
N TRP A 63 -0.44 7.14 7.34
CA TRP A 63 0.53 7.55 6.32
C TRP A 63 -0.16 8.11 5.07
N LEU A 64 -1.23 7.44 4.60
CA LEU A 64 -2.05 7.94 3.50
C LEU A 64 -2.89 9.16 3.89
N GLY A 65 -3.02 9.47 5.17
CA GLY A 65 -3.92 10.51 5.69
C GLY A 65 -5.40 10.22 5.45
N LEU A 66 -5.79 8.94 5.44
CA LEU A 66 -7.18 8.51 5.42
C LEU A 66 -7.66 8.39 6.87
N ASP A 67 -8.05 9.51 7.47
CA ASP A 67 -8.59 9.53 8.83
C ASP A 67 -9.96 8.87 8.91
N TRP A 68 -10.30 8.30 10.07
CA TRP A 68 -11.62 7.73 10.33
C TRP A 68 -12.32 8.47 11.48
N ASP A 69 -13.62 8.71 11.30
CA ASP A 69 -14.44 9.43 12.27
C ASP A 69 -14.77 8.57 13.50
N GLU A 70 -14.96 7.28 13.28
CA GLU A 70 -15.24 6.29 14.33
C GLU A 70 -14.50 4.99 14.01
N GLY A 71 -13.98 4.32 15.04
CA GLY A 71 -13.18 3.11 14.85
C GLY A 71 -12.25 2.80 16.02
N PRO A 72 -11.32 1.84 15.84
CA PRO A 72 -10.18 1.65 16.72
C PRO A 72 -9.51 2.98 17.08
N GLU A 73 -9.14 3.14 18.35
CA GLU A 73 -8.48 4.33 18.93
C GLU A 73 -9.29 5.64 18.92
N ALA A 74 -10.03 5.93 17.85
CA ALA A 74 -10.89 7.12 17.74
C ALA A 74 -12.15 7.01 18.61
N GLY A 75 -12.61 5.77 18.90
CA GLY A 75 -13.87 5.54 19.58
C GLY A 75 -15.07 5.88 18.70
N GLY A 76 -16.15 6.34 19.31
CA GLY A 76 -17.39 6.72 18.62
C GLY A 76 -18.63 6.09 19.25
N GLU A 77 -19.80 6.53 18.80
CA GLU A 77 -21.10 6.21 19.42
C GLU A 77 -21.45 4.71 19.38
N PHE A 78 -21.05 4.01 18.32
CA PHE A 78 -21.48 2.63 18.06
C PHE A 78 -20.44 1.57 18.43
N GLY A 79 -19.43 1.94 19.24
CA GLY A 79 -18.39 1.03 19.69
C GLY A 79 -18.93 -0.19 20.48
N PRO A 80 -18.09 -1.22 20.71
CA PRO A 80 -16.71 -1.35 20.23
C PRO A 80 -16.61 -1.56 18.72
N TYR A 81 -15.46 -1.23 18.09
CA TYR A 81 -15.24 -1.35 16.64
C TYR A 81 -14.48 -2.62 16.23
N TYR A 82 -14.46 -3.61 17.12
CA TYR A 82 -13.90 -4.95 16.90
C TYR A 82 -15.05 -5.94 16.97
N GLN A 83 -15.23 -6.75 15.93
CA GLN A 83 -16.31 -7.73 15.92
C GLN A 83 -16.17 -8.77 17.03
N SER A 84 -14.95 -9.16 17.37
CA SER A 84 -14.63 -10.06 18.49
C SER A 84 -15.20 -9.60 19.84
N GLN A 85 -15.46 -8.30 20.01
CA GLN A 85 -15.96 -7.69 21.24
C GLN A 85 -17.48 -7.48 21.24
N ARG A 86 -18.19 -8.04 20.27
CA ARG A 86 -19.62 -7.75 20.02
C ARG A 86 -20.50 -9.00 19.99
N GLY A 87 -19.98 -10.11 20.53
CA GLY A 87 -20.62 -11.43 20.54
C GLY A 87 -22.08 -11.42 20.99
N ASP A 88 -22.39 -10.74 22.10
CA ASP A 88 -23.74 -10.66 22.67
C ASP A 88 -24.78 -10.16 21.67
N ARG A 89 -24.38 -9.20 20.82
CA ARG A 89 -25.25 -8.59 19.81
C ARG A 89 -25.54 -9.57 18.68
N TYR A 90 -24.55 -10.36 18.31
CA TYR A 90 -24.69 -11.40 17.29
C TYR A 90 -25.51 -12.58 17.82
N GLN A 91 -25.31 -12.95 19.09
CA GLN A 91 -26.09 -14.00 19.74
C GLN A 91 -27.58 -13.63 19.77
N ALA A 92 -27.92 -12.39 20.15
CA ALA A 92 -29.31 -11.92 20.13
C ALA A 92 -29.94 -12.02 18.72
N ALA A 93 -29.17 -11.71 17.66
CA ALA A 93 -29.64 -11.87 16.29
C ALA A 93 -29.81 -13.35 15.89
N VAL A 94 -28.90 -14.24 16.32
CA VAL A 94 -29.07 -15.70 16.12
C VAL A 94 -30.35 -16.18 16.80
N ASP A 95 -30.58 -15.80 18.05
CA ASP A 95 -31.72 -16.25 18.83
C ASP A 95 -33.04 -15.82 18.17
N GLN A 96 -33.11 -14.57 17.70
CA GLN A 96 -34.26 -14.07 16.95
C GLN A 96 -34.50 -14.87 15.65
N LEU A 97 -33.46 -15.14 14.86
CA LEU A 97 -33.59 -15.91 13.62
C LEU A 97 -34.00 -17.37 13.87
N LEU A 98 -33.52 -17.98 14.96
CA LEU A 98 -33.93 -19.32 15.38
C LEU A 98 -35.40 -19.34 15.82
N GLU A 99 -35.83 -18.37 16.62
CA GLU A 99 -37.22 -18.26 17.10
C GLU A 99 -38.22 -18.07 15.95
N GLN A 100 -37.84 -17.29 14.92
CA GLN A 100 -38.64 -17.04 13.73
C GLN A 100 -38.62 -18.20 12.72
N GLY A 101 -37.73 -19.18 12.91
CA GLY A 101 -37.53 -20.29 11.96
C GLY A 101 -36.79 -19.90 10.67
N ASP A 102 -36.18 -18.71 10.64
CA ASP A 102 -35.35 -18.21 9.53
C ASP A 102 -33.89 -18.73 9.61
N ALA A 103 -33.52 -19.33 10.74
CA ALA A 103 -32.32 -20.13 10.94
C ALA A 103 -32.65 -21.44 11.67
N TYR A 104 -31.73 -22.40 11.66
CA TYR A 104 -31.88 -23.68 12.36
C TYR A 104 -30.55 -24.24 12.85
N ARG A 105 -30.62 -25.14 13.84
CA ARG A 105 -29.46 -25.91 14.32
C ARG A 105 -29.22 -27.11 13.41
N ASP A 106 -27.98 -27.30 13.00
CA ASP A 106 -27.56 -28.32 12.06
C ASP A 106 -26.49 -29.22 12.66
N TYR A 107 -26.71 -30.54 12.61
CA TYR A 107 -25.87 -31.54 13.26
C TYR A 107 -25.16 -32.49 12.28
N ALA A 108 -25.03 -32.09 11.02
CA ALA A 108 -24.32 -32.88 10.02
C ALA A 108 -22.84 -32.98 10.36
N THR A 109 -22.28 -34.18 10.25
CA THR A 109 -20.83 -34.36 10.38
C THR A 109 -20.10 -33.93 9.11
N THR A 110 -18.78 -33.73 9.23
CA THR A 110 -17.93 -33.39 8.08
C THR A 110 -18.00 -34.46 7.00
N GLU A 111 -18.03 -35.74 7.39
CA GLU A 111 -18.10 -36.89 6.50
C GLU A 111 -19.45 -36.96 5.77
N GLU A 112 -20.55 -36.69 6.48
CA GLU A 112 -21.90 -36.63 5.92
C GLU A 112 -22.01 -35.51 4.87
N LEU A 113 -21.50 -34.31 5.20
CA LEU A 113 -21.46 -33.17 4.26
C LEU A 113 -20.59 -33.46 3.04
N GLN A 114 -19.45 -34.12 3.23
CA GLN A 114 -18.58 -34.49 2.13
C GLN A 114 -19.23 -35.53 1.21
N ALA A 115 -19.92 -36.53 1.79
CA ALA A 115 -20.65 -37.53 1.03
C ALA A 115 -21.76 -36.90 0.16
N GLU A 116 -22.50 -35.91 0.68
CA GLU A 116 -23.50 -35.21 -0.13
C GLU A 116 -22.87 -34.39 -1.26
N ARG A 117 -21.72 -33.74 -1.01
CA ARG A 117 -20.97 -33.00 -2.05
C ARG A 117 -20.47 -33.94 -3.15
N ASP A 118 -19.91 -35.08 -2.77
CA ASP A 118 -19.41 -36.08 -3.73
C ASP A 118 -20.55 -36.65 -4.57
N ALA A 119 -21.71 -36.93 -3.98
CA ALA A 119 -22.91 -37.39 -4.69
C ALA A 119 -23.45 -36.35 -5.68
N ALA A 120 -23.47 -35.07 -5.28
CA ALA A 120 -23.86 -33.98 -6.18
C ALA A 120 -22.88 -33.85 -7.37
N GLN A 121 -21.58 -33.95 -7.09
CA GLN A 121 -20.55 -33.90 -8.12
C GLN A 121 -20.65 -35.08 -9.10
N GLN A 122 -20.88 -36.30 -8.60
CA GLN A 122 -21.06 -37.50 -9.43
C GLN A 122 -22.31 -37.44 -10.31
N SER A 123 -23.37 -36.79 -9.84
CA SER A 123 -24.60 -36.58 -10.62
C SER A 123 -24.53 -35.37 -11.58
N GLY A 124 -23.41 -34.63 -11.58
CA GLY A 124 -23.24 -33.43 -12.41
C GLY A 124 -24.07 -32.23 -11.95
N GLY A 125 -24.66 -32.30 -10.76
CA GLY A 125 -25.49 -31.24 -10.17
C GLY A 125 -24.68 -30.28 -9.30
N ALA A 126 -25.23 -29.08 -9.07
CA ALA A 126 -24.70 -28.17 -8.05
C ALA A 126 -25.06 -28.72 -6.66
N PHE A 127 -24.07 -28.73 -5.74
CA PHE A 127 -24.32 -29.16 -4.37
C PHE A 127 -25.38 -28.26 -3.71
N THR A 128 -26.42 -28.89 -3.18
CA THR A 128 -27.47 -28.22 -2.41
C THR A 128 -27.64 -28.94 -1.09
N TYR A 129 -27.43 -28.23 0.02
CA TYR A 129 -27.50 -28.86 1.33
C TYR A 129 -28.90 -29.41 1.61
N SER A 130 -29.00 -30.70 1.97
CA SER A 130 -30.27 -31.43 2.06
C SER A 130 -31.16 -31.02 3.23
N ARG A 131 -30.59 -30.36 4.25
CA ARG A 131 -31.20 -30.10 5.57
C ARG A 131 -31.52 -31.37 6.36
N ARG A 132 -30.94 -32.53 6.00
CA ARG A 132 -31.27 -33.82 6.65
C ARG A 132 -30.96 -33.86 8.15
N TRP A 133 -29.98 -33.07 8.60
CA TRP A 133 -29.57 -32.99 10.02
C TRP A 133 -30.00 -31.68 10.69
N MET A 134 -31.01 -31.02 10.12
CA MET A 134 -31.66 -29.87 10.73
C MET A 134 -32.50 -30.31 11.93
N ALA A 135 -32.30 -29.64 13.06
CA ALA A 135 -33.23 -29.66 14.19
C ALA A 135 -34.12 -28.41 14.14
N GLU A 136 -35.41 -28.63 13.97
CA GLU A 136 -36.46 -27.61 14.03
C GLU A 136 -37.03 -27.46 15.45
N THR A 137 -36.85 -28.46 16.31
CA THR A 137 -37.33 -28.42 17.71
C THR A 137 -36.23 -28.72 18.72
N PRO A 138 -36.36 -28.26 19.97
CA PRO A 138 -35.43 -28.59 21.05
C PRO A 138 -35.26 -30.11 21.26
N GLU A 139 -36.31 -30.90 21.07
CA GLU A 139 -36.27 -32.36 21.21
C GLU A 139 -35.42 -33.01 20.12
N GLN A 140 -35.50 -32.53 18.88
CA GLN A 140 -34.64 -32.99 17.78
C GLN A 140 -33.17 -32.63 18.02
N ALA A 141 -32.92 -31.42 18.53
CA ALA A 141 -31.57 -31.00 18.91
C ALA A 141 -31.00 -31.91 20.01
N ALA A 142 -31.77 -32.16 21.08
CA ALA A 142 -31.37 -33.03 22.19
C ALA A 142 -31.09 -34.48 21.72
N ALA A 143 -31.82 -34.98 20.71
CA ALA A 143 -31.57 -36.29 20.13
C ALA A 143 -30.19 -36.37 19.44
N PHE A 144 -29.84 -35.37 18.63
CA PHE A 144 -28.51 -35.32 18.01
C PHE A 144 -27.38 -35.10 19.03
N GLU A 145 -27.61 -34.25 20.04
CA GLU A 145 -26.65 -34.01 21.12
C GLU A 145 -26.40 -35.27 21.95
N ALA A 146 -27.43 -36.12 22.16
CA ALA A 146 -27.28 -37.41 22.82
C ALA A 146 -26.40 -38.41 22.02
N GLU A 147 -26.26 -38.21 20.71
CA GLU A 147 -25.30 -38.93 19.87
C GLU A 147 -23.87 -38.34 19.97
N GLY A 148 -23.67 -37.30 20.77
CA GLY A 148 -22.39 -36.59 20.91
C GLY A 148 -22.10 -35.62 19.75
N ARG A 149 -23.09 -35.31 18.91
CA ARG A 149 -22.94 -34.34 17.82
C ARG A 149 -22.93 -32.92 18.35
N GLN A 150 -22.21 -32.04 17.66
CA GLN A 150 -22.17 -30.61 17.95
C GLN A 150 -22.86 -29.83 16.83
N GLY A 151 -23.82 -28.98 17.20
CA GLY A 151 -24.65 -28.26 16.24
C GLY A 151 -24.08 -26.90 15.85
N VAL A 152 -24.11 -26.57 14.56
CA VAL A 152 -23.90 -25.21 14.04
C VAL A 152 -25.24 -24.54 13.74
N VAL A 153 -25.30 -23.21 13.63
CA VAL A 153 -26.52 -22.53 13.17
C VAL A 153 -26.36 -22.16 11.70
N ARG A 154 -27.34 -22.55 10.87
CA ARG A 154 -27.43 -22.21 9.45
C ARG A 154 -28.63 -21.32 9.16
N LEU A 155 -28.50 -20.47 8.15
CA LEU A 155 -29.64 -19.77 7.56
C LEU A 155 -30.56 -20.76 6.85
N LYS A 156 -31.88 -20.57 6.96
CA LYS A 156 -32.88 -21.31 6.20
C LYS A 156 -33.22 -20.55 4.92
N MET A 157 -32.30 -20.54 3.95
CA MET A 157 -32.46 -19.74 2.74
C MET A 157 -33.68 -20.21 1.91
N PRO A 158 -34.46 -19.29 1.31
CA PRO A 158 -35.55 -19.67 0.42
C PRO A 158 -34.99 -20.34 -0.84
N ARG A 159 -35.64 -21.43 -1.29
CA ARG A 159 -35.24 -22.17 -2.50
C ARG A 159 -35.94 -21.67 -3.78
N GLU A 160 -36.94 -20.82 -3.62
CA GLU A 160 -37.75 -20.24 -4.68
C GLU A 160 -37.69 -18.72 -4.62
N GLY A 161 -38.11 -18.07 -5.70
CA GLY A 161 -38.07 -16.63 -5.84
C GLY A 161 -36.73 -16.10 -6.34
N GLU A 162 -36.65 -14.78 -6.43
CA GLU A 162 -35.48 -14.05 -6.91
C GLU A 162 -35.29 -12.81 -6.05
N LEU A 163 -34.03 -12.54 -5.68
CA LEU A 163 -33.63 -11.25 -5.16
C LEU A 163 -33.14 -10.38 -6.31
N VAL A 164 -33.74 -9.19 -6.46
CA VAL A 164 -33.31 -8.17 -7.41
C VAL A 164 -32.79 -6.98 -6.61
N LEU A 165 -31.54 -6.58 -6.86
CA LEU A 165 -30.92 -5.42 -6.24
C LEU A 165 -30.44 -4.45 -7.32
N ASN A 166 -30.59 -3.15 -7.07
CA ASN A 166 -29.94 -2.14 -7.88
C ASN A 166 -28.64 -1.71 -7.19
N ASP A 167 -27.52 -2.28 -7.65
CA ASP A 167 -26.19 -1.91 -7.16
C ASP A 167 -25.73 -0.60 -7.82
N LEU A 168 -25.19 0.32 -7.02
CA LEU A 168 -24.76 1.64 -7.50
C LEU A 168 -23.63 1.60 -8.54
N VAL A 169 -22.91 0.47 -8.65
CA VAL A 169 -21.85 0.27 -9.66
C VAL A 169 -22.25 -0.79 -10.68
N ARG A 170 -22.81 -1.93 -10.24
CA ARG A 170 -23.16 -3.04 -11.13
C ARG A 170 -24.47 -2.83 -11.88
N GLY A 171 -25.32 -1.92 -11.41
CA GLY A 171 -26.70 -1.77 -11.87
C GLY A 171 -27.56 -2.91 -11.32
N GLU A 172 -28.61 -3.26 -12.04
CA GLU A 172 -29.49 -4.36 -11.66
C GLU A 172 -28.74 -5.70 -11.64
N VAL A 173 -28.75 -6.37 -10.48
CA VAL A 173 -28.22 -7.72 -10.27
C VAL A 173 -29.34 -8.61 -9.73
N ARG A 174 -29.35 -9.86 -10.19
CA ARG A 174 -30.40 -10.84 -9.90
C ARG A 174 -29.81 -12.11 -9.34
N PHE A 175 -30.43 -12.64 -8.27
CA PHE A 175 -30.02 -13.87 -7.61
C PHE A 175 -31.23 -14.78 -7.43
N ALA A 176 -31.21 -15.93 -8.08
CA ALA A 176 -32.26 -16.93 -7.93
C ALA A 176 -32.12 -17.67 -6.60
N GLY A 177 -33.22 -17.82 -5.85
CA GLY A 177 -33.22 -18.55 -4.58
C GLY A 177 -32.80 -20.03 -4.72
N SER A 178 -33.00 -20.62 -5.91
CA SER A 178 -32.56 -21.99 -6.21
C SER A 178 -31.05 -22.16 -6.22
N GLY A 179 -30.28 -21.07 -6.40
CA GLY A 179 -28.82 -21.07 -6.33
C GLY A 179 -28.25 -20.84 -4.93
N GLU A 180 -29.09 -20.45 -3.96
CA GLU A 180 -28.66 -20.10 -2.62
C GLU A 180 -28.50 -21.33 -1.72
N GLN A 181 -27.54 -21.24 -0.79
CA GLN A 181 -27.20 -22.31 0.15
C GLN A 181 -27.38 -21.86 1.60
N ASP A 182 -27.76 -22.80 2.45
CA ASP A 182 -27.88 -22.61 3.89
C ASP A 182 -26.50 -22.48 4.55
N HIS A 183 -25.97 -21.26 4.53
CA HIS A 183 -24.66 -20.95 5.09
C HIS A 183 -24.69 -20.97 6.61
N VAL A 184 -23.61 -21.48 7.20
CA VAL A 184 -23.38 -21.39 8.63
C VAL A 184 -23.19 -19.91 9.01
N VAL A 185 -23.87 -19.49 10.06
CA VAL A 185 -23.77 -18.16 10.66
C VAL A 185 -23.28 -18.18 12.10
N GLN A 186 -23.34 -19.34 12.77
CA GLN A 186 -22.75 -19.55 14.09
C GLN A 186 -22.08 -20.92 14.16
N ARG A 187 -20.84 -20.97 14.66
CA ARG A 187 -20.10 -22.20 14.93
C ARG A 187 -20.63 -22.89 16.20
N ALA A 188 -20.27 -24.16 16.39
CA ALA A 188 -20.69 -24.92 17.56
C ALA A 188 -20.17 -24.37 18.90
N ASP A 189 -19.07 -23.62 18.87
CA ASP A 189 -18.53 -22.88 20.03
C ASP A 189 -19.30 -21.59 20.34
N GLY A 190 -20.37 -21.28 19.61
CA GLY A 190 -21.19 -20.07 19.75
C GLY A 190 -20.65 -18.85 19.00
N SER A 191 -19.44 -18.91 18.42
CA SER A 191 -18.89 -17.76 17.71
C SER A 191 -19.60 -17.52 16.37
N CYS A 192 -19.98 -16.27 16.14
CA CYS A 192 -20.72 -15.86 14.94
C CYS A 192 -19.79 -15.53 13.77
N LEU A 193 -20.26 -15.79 12.55
CA LEU A 193 -19.50 -15.65 11.31
C LEU A 193 -19.83 -14.37 10.55
N TYR A 194 -18.96 -14.05 9.60
CA TYR A 194 -18.97 -12.82 8.78
C TYR A 194 -20.36 -12.38 8.29
N HIS A 195 -21.17 -13.28 7.71
CA HIS A 195 -22.47 -12.90 7.14
C HIS A 195 -23.42 -12.27 8.15
N LEU A 196 -23.50 -12.83 9.36
CA LEU A 196 -24.36 -12.32 10.42
C LEU A 196 -23.73 -11.08 11.07
N ALA A 197 -22.47 -11.20 11.49
CA ALA A 197 -21.78 -10.14 12.21
C ALA A 197 -21.77 -8.82 11.42
N THR A 198 -21.49 -8.89 10.11
CA THR A 198 -21.45 -7.70 9.24
C THR A 198 -22.81 -7.03 9.09
N VAL A 199 -23.91 -7.78 9.02
CA VAL A 199 -25.27 -7.21 8.89
C VAL A 199 -25.72 -6.55 10.18
N VAL A 200 -25.51 -7.23 11.31
CA VAL A 200 -25.82 -6.69 12.64
C VAL A 200 -25.04 -5.39 12.88
N ASP A 201 -23.75 -5.38 12.52
CA ASP A 201 -22.93 -4.19 12.68
C ASP A 201 -23.25 -3.08 11.70
N ASP A 202 -23.48 -3.40 10.41
CA ASP A 202 -23.85 -2.39 9.42
C ASP A 202 -25.19 -1.72 9.84
N HIS A 203 -26.15 -2.46 10.37
CA HIS A 203 -27.37 -1.90 10.94
C HIS A 203 -27.12 -1.02 12.17
N GLN A 204 -26.42 -1.56 13.18
CA GLN A 204 -26.20 -0.85 14.45
C GLN A 204 -25.32 0.38 14.31
N MET A 205 -24.33 0.34 13.41
CA MET A 205 -23.47 1.48 13.08
C MET A 205 -24.13 2.43 12.08
N GLN A 206 -25.39 2.15 11.70
CA GLN A 206 -26.22 2.95 10.79
C GLN A 206 -25.53 3.20 9.44
N ILE A 207 -24.85 2.18 8.91
CA ILE A 207 -24.20 2.26 7.61
C ILE A 207 -25.27 2.51 6.55
N SER A 208 -25.12 3.59 5.81
CA SER A 208 -26.03 3.94 4.73
C SER A 208 -25.61 3.31 3.40
N HIS A 209 -24.31 3.14 3.19
CA HIS A 209 -23.74 2.68 1.93
C HIS A 209 -22.64 1.65 2.19
N VAL A 210 -22.82 0.45 1.65
CA VAL A 210 -21.83 -0.63 1.67
C VAL A 210 -21.06 -0.61 0.35
N ILE A 211 -19.93 0.10 0.36
CA ILE A 211 -19.01 0.19 -0.78
C ILE A 211 -17.88 -0.82 -0.56
N ARG A 212 -17.81 -1.88 -1.36
CA ARG A 212 -16.85 -2.99 -1.17
C ARG A 212 -16.44 -3.65 -2.48
N ALA A 213 -15.42 -4.51 -2.44
CA ALA A 213 -14.98 -5.26 -3.61
C ALA A 213 -16.06 -6.23 -4.12
N GLU A 214 -16.13 -6.42 -5.44
CA GLU A 214 -17.11 -7.27 -6.13
C GLU A 214 -17.06 -8.75 -5.72
N GLU A 215 -15.95 -9.19 -5.12
CA GLU A 215 -15.83 -10.54 -4.57
C GLU A 215 -16.85 -10.82 -3.48
N HIS A 216 -17.37 -9.75 -2.85
CA HIS A 216 -18.43 -9.85 -1.86
C HIS A 216 -19.84 -9.73 -2.47
N LEU A 217 -19.98 -9.52 -3.79
CA LEU A 217 -21.29 -9.41 -4.44
C LEU A 217 -22.12 -10.66 -4.22
N SER A 218 -21.51 -11.83 -4.37
CA SER A 218 -22.17 -13.12 -4.15
C SER A 218 -22.66 -13.30 -2.72
N ASN A 219 -22.13 -12.56 -1.73
CA ASN A 219 -22.54 -12.62 -0.32
C ASN A 219 -23.79 -11.79 -0.02
N THR A 220 -24.13 -10.87 -0.91
CA THR A 220 -25.22 -9.89 -0.72
C THR A 220 -26.59 -10.55 -0.51
N PRO A 221 -26.98 -11.63 -1.23
CA PRO A 221 -28.28 -12.27 -1.01
C PRO A 221 -28.49 -12.77 0.41
N ARG A 222 -27.45 -13.36 1.00
CA ARG A 222 -27.48 -13.87 2.39
C ARG A 222 -27.57 -12.72 3.39
N GLN A 223 -26.87 -11.63 3.13
CA GLN A 223 -26.88 -10.45 4.00
C GLN A 223 -28.20 -9.70 3.94
N VAL A 224 -28.79 -9.57 2.74
CA VAL A 224 -30.13 -9.02 2.56
C VAL A 224 -31.16 -9.89 3.27
N PHE A 225 -31.10 -11.22 3.09
CA PHE A 225 -31.98 -12.14 3.81
C PHE A 225 -31.89 -11.93 5.33
N ILE A 226 -30.68 -11.93 5.91
CA ILE A 226 -30.50 -11.68 7.34
C ILE A 226 -31.12 -10.34 7.75
N ALA A 227 -30.84 -9.26 7.01
CA ALA A 227 -31.35 -7.92 7.35
C ALA A 227 -32.88 -7.87 7.32
N GLU A 228 -33.50 -8.41 6.27
CA GLU A 228 -34.96 -8.45 6.13
C GLU A 228 -35.63 -9.24 7.26
N ARG A 229 -35.07 -10.39 7.63
CA ARG A 229 -35.61 -11.23 8.73
C ARG A 229 -35.45 -10.61 10.10
N LEU A 230 -34.35 -9.90 10.31
CA LEU A 230 -34.13 -9.12 11.52
C LEU A 230 -34.93 -7.80 11.55
N GLY A 231 -35.60 -7.43 10.45
CA GLY A 231 -36.36 -6.18 10.33
C GLY A 231 -35.47 -4.94 10.19
N TYR A 232 -34.24 -5.11 9.72
CA TYR A 232 -33.26 -4.03 9.53
C TYR A 232 -33.45 -3.35 8.17
N PRO A 233 -33.38 -2.01 8.08
CA PRO A 233 -33.34 -1.32 6.80
C PRO A 233 -32.08 -1.70 6.03
N LEU A 234 -32.21 -1.88 4.71
CA LEU A 234 -31.09 -2.19 3.83
C LEU A 234 -30.25 -0.94 3.55
N PRO A 235 -28.91 -1.03 3.59
CA PRO A 235 -28.04 -0.01 3.03
C PRO A 235 -28.08 -0.06 1.50
N GLU A 236 -27.62 1.01 0.86
CA GLU A 236 -27.29 0.97 -0.57
C GLU A 236 -26.00 0.18 -0.79
N PHE A 237 -25.93 -0.61 -1.86
CA PHE A 237 -24.76 -1.44 -2.17
C PHE A 237 -24.02 -0.90 -3.40
N ALA A 238 -22.69 -0.90 -3.32
CA ALA A 238 -21.81 -0.54 -4.43
C ALA A 238 -20.63 -1.52 -4.50
N HIS A 239 -20.61 -2.38 -5.54
CA HIS A 239 -19.60 -3.42 -5.68
C HIS A 239 -18.49 -3.04 -6.68
N LEU A 240 -17.38 -2.53 -6.15
CA LEU A 240 -16.21 -2.07 -6.89
C LEU A 240 -15.51 -3.22 -7.63
N PRO A 241 -15.11 -3.05 -8.90
CA PRO A 241 -14.36 -4.09 -9.60
C PRO A 241 -13.00 -4.29 -8.99
N PHE A 242 -12.46 -5.51 -8.95
CA PHE A 242 -11.13 -5.72 -8.36
C PHE A 242 -10.03 -4.98 -9.14
N VAL A 243 -8.92 -4.70 -8.47
CA VAL A 243 -7.68 -4.27 -9.16
C VAL A 243 -7.07 -5.50 -9.82
N ALA A 244 -6.87 -5.45 -11.13
CA ALA A 244 -6.30 -6.54 -11.89
C ALA A 244 -4.76 -6.48 -11.91
N GLU A 245 -4.12 -7.63 -12.10
CA GLU A 245 -2.69 -7.75 -12.33
C GLU A 245 -2.27 -7.01 -13.62
N PRO A 246 -1.00 -6.59 -13.76
CA PRO A 246 -0.54 -5.82 -14.91
C PRO A 246 -0.84 -6.50 -16.26
N GLY A 247 -1.54 -5.80 -17.15
CA GLY A 247 -1.85 -6.24 -18.52
C GLY A 247 -2.89 -7.37 -18.61
N SER A 248 -3.70 -7.60 -17.58
CA SER A 248 -4.62 -8.73 -17.48
C SER A 248 -5.97 -8.33 -16.85
N LYS A 249 -6.93 -9.26 -16.88
CA LYS A 249 -8.23 -9.16 -16.20
C LYS A 249 -8.30 -10.01 -14.93
N THR A 250 -7.19 -10.62 -14.52
CA THR A 250 -7.13 -11.45 -13.30
C THR A 250 -6.83 -10.56 -12.11
N LYS A 251 -7.48 -10.81 -10.96
CA LYS A 251 -7.22 -10.07 -9.72
C LYS A 251 -5.75 -10.08 -9.30
N LEU A 252 -5.25 -8.92 -8.87
CA LEU A 252 -3.94 -8.74 -8.24
C LEU A 252 -3.93 -9.37 -6.83
N SER A 253 -2.91 -10.19 -6.53
CA SER A 253 -2.80 -10.90 -5.24
C SER A 253 -1.35 -11.16 -4.83
N LYS A 254 -1.07 -11.15 -3.52
CA LYS A 254 0.26 -11.47 -2.95
C LYS A 254 0.81 -12.83 -3.40
N ARG A 255 -0.06 -13.85 -3.49
CA ARG A 255 0.31 -15.24 -3.83
C ARG A 255 0.90 -15.44 -5.23
N LYS A 256 0.85 -14.42 -6.09
CA LYS A 256 1.28 -14.49 -7.49
C LYS A 256 2.41 -13.51 -7.80
N LEU A 257 3.14 -13.02 -6.78
CA LEU A 257 4.25 -12.08 -6.95
C LEU A 257 5.27 -12.53 -8.01
N ASP A 258 5.70 -13.80 -7.99
CA ASP A 258 6.64 -14.36 -8.97
C ASP A 258 6.16 -14.24 -10.42
N LYS A 259 4.84 -14.25 -10.64
CA LYS A 259 4.26 -14.03 -11.96
C LYS A 259 4.37 -12.57 -12.36
N TYR A 260 4.14 -11.64 -11.43
CA TYR A 260 4.18 -10.20 -11.70
C TYR A 260 5.59 -9.70 -11.95
N LEU A 261 6.59 -10.28 -11.30
CA LEU A 261 8.01 -9.98 -11.54
C LEU A 261 8.49 -10.36 -12.96
N LYS A 262 7.68 -11.06 -13.76
CA LYS A 262 7.96 -11.27 -15.19
C LYS A 262 7.55 -10.07 -16.06
N ASN A 263 6.67 -9.21 -15.55
CA ASN A 263 6.37 -7.93 -16.20
C ASN A 263 7.53 -6.97 -15.91
N ARG A 264 8.11 -6.40 -16.97
CA ARG A 264 9.31 -5.56 -16.89
C ARG A 264 9.12 -4.37 -15.95
N ASP A 265 7.99 -3.67 -16.06
CA ASP A 265 7.77 -2.43 -15.32
C ASP A 265 7.45 -2.73 -13.85
N PHE A 266 6.75 -3.83 -13.56
CA PHE A 266 6.54 -4.30 -12.19
C PHE A 266 7.85 -4.77 -11.54
N ALA A 267 8.71 -5.46 -12.30
CA ALA A 267 10.04 -5.84 -11.85
C ALA A 267 10.91 -4.64 -11.54
N ALA A 268 10.88 -3.61 -12.39
CA ALA A 268 11.62 -2.35 -12.17
C ALA A 268 11.15 -1.63 -10.89
N LEU A 269 9.83 -1.53 -10.68
CA LEU A 269 9.24 -0.99 -9.45
C LEU A 269 9.72 -1.76 -8.22
N ASN A 270 9.64 -3.10 -8.25
CA ASN A 270 10.10 -3.92 -7.14
C ASN A 270 11.61 -3.77 -6.89
N GLN A 271 12.43 -3.80 -7.95
CA GLN A 271 13.88 -3.64 -7.84
C GLN A 271 14.27 -2.27 -7.29
N HIS A 272 13.57 -1.21 -7.65
CA HIS A 272 13.76 0.11 -7.07
C HIS A 272 13.56 0.07 -5.56
N GLY A 273 12.44 -0.50 -5.11
CA GLY A 273 12.20 -0.60 -3.68
C GLY A 273 13.20 -1.49 -2.95
N GLN A 274 13.63 -2.59 -3.56
CA GLN A 274 14.66 -3.48 -3.01
C GLN A 274 16.00 -2.75 -2.82
N ARG A 275 16.42 -1.89 -3.77
CA ARG A 275 17.64 -1.09 -3.62
C ARG A 275 17.55 -0.13 -2.43
N VAL A 276 16.43 0.58 -2.29
CA VAL A 276 16.23 1.50 -1.16
C VAL A 276 16.20 0.74 0.17
N ALA A 277 15.53 -0.41 0.21
CA ALA A 277 15.47 -1.25 1.40
C ALA A 277 16.84 -1.80 1.82
N GLU A 278 17.68 -2.20 0.86
CA GLU A 278 19.06 -2.62 1.11
C GLU A 278 19.88 -1.48 1.73
N LEU A 279 19.77 -0.26 1.19
CA LEU A 279 20.47 0.92 1.73
C LEU A 279 19.99 1.32 3.13
N LEU A 280 18.77 0.94 3.51
CA LEU A 280 18.21 1.14 4.84
C LEU A 280 18.44 -0.04 5.79
N GLY A 281 19.03 -1.14 5.32
CA GLY A 281 19.21 -2.36 6.11
C GLY A 281 17.88 -3.03 6.51
N LEU A 282 16.83 -2.89 5.71
CA LEU A 282 15.52 -3.47 5.97
C LEU A 282 15.45 -4.94 5.55
N GLU A 283 14.61 -5.72 6.25
CA GLU A 283 14.29 -7.09 5.85
C GLU A 283 13.32 -7.09 4.67
N THR A 284 13.68 -7.74 3.56
CA THR A 284 12.94 -7.68 2.29
C THR A 284 12.21 -8.97 1.92
N ALA A 285 11.61 -9.64 2.90
CA ALA A 285 10.83 -10.85 2.64
C ALA A 285 9.63 -10.55 1.73
N ALA A 286 9.39 -11.41 0.73
CA ALA A 286 8.36 -11.16 -0.30
C ALA A 286 6.94 -10.99 0.29
N GLU A 287 6.65 -11.58 1.44
CA GLU A 287 5.34 -11.45 2.11
C GLU A 287 5.15 -10.11 2.82
N THR A 288 6.23 -9.45 3.24
CA THR A 288 6.22 -8.22 4.05
C THR A 288 6.74 -6.99 3.31
N PHE A 289 7.42 -7.16 2.17
CA PHE A 289 7.95 -6.07 1.36
C PHE A 289 7.76 -6.34 -0.15
N ASN A 290 6.70 -5.78 -0.74
CA ASN A 290 6.38 -5.94 -2.15
C ASN A 290 5.43 -4.84 -2.68
N PRO A 291 5.35 -4.61 -4.01
CA PRO A 291 4.50 -3.55 -4.56
C PRO A 291 2.98 -3.74 -4.42
N VAL A 292 2.48 -4.87 -3.90
CA VAL A 292 1.02 -5.07 -3.71
C VAL A 292 0.53 -4.65 -2.33
N ILE A 293 1.44 -4.23 -1.43
CA ILE A 293 1.13 -3.69 -0.10
C ILE A 293 1.53 -2.21 0.00
N VAL A 294 0.84 -1.45 0.84
CA VAL A 294 1.07 0.00 0.93
C VAL A 294 2.40 0.36 1.60
N ASP A 295 2.81 -0.43 2.59
CA ASP A 295 4.02 -0.23 3.39
C ASP A 295 5.30 -0.18 2.55
N PHE A 296 5.33 -0.95 1.44
CA PHE A 296 6.40 -0.87 0.44
C PHE A 296 6.60 0.55 -0.08
N TYR A 297 5.52 1.26 -0.43
CA TYR A 297 5.62 2.59 -1.03
C TYR A 297 6.09 3.64 -0.03
N GLU A 298 5.64 3.54 1.21
CA GLU A 298 6.12 4.39 2.31
C GLU A 298 7.63 4.19 2.54
N GLN A 299 8.04 2.93 2.68
CA GLN A 299 9.44 2.58 2.96
C GLN A 299 10.39 2.94 1.82
N VAL A 300 9.89 3.06 0.58
CA VAL A 300 10.66 3.49 -0.60
C VAL A 300 10.66 5.02 -0.78
N GLY A 301 9.70 5.71 -0.15
CA GLY A 301 9.61 7.18 -0.16
C GLY A 301 8.70 7.75 -1.24
N TYR A 302 7.66 7.01 -1.62
CA TYR A 302 6.57 7.55 -2.41
C TYR A 302 5.79 8.60 -1.62
N LEU A 303 5.18 9.54 -2.33
CA LEU A 303 4.30 10.53 -1.74
C LEU A 303 2.89 9.94 -1.56
N PRO A 304 2.26 10.10 -0.39
CA PRO A 304 0.95 9.49 -0.14
C PRO A 304 -0.11 9.99 -1.14
N ASP A 305 -0.12 11.27 -1.47
CA ASP A 305 -1.08 11.83 -2.44
C ASP A 305 -0.86 11.31 -3.87
N ALA A 306 0.38 10.98 -4.26
CA ALA A 306 0.64 10.36 -5.56
C ALA A 306 0.04 8.95 -5.64
N ILE A 307 0.14 8.19 -4.53
CA ILE A 307 -0.51 6.88 -4.41
C ILE A 307 -2.02 7.03 -4.46
N LEU A 308 -2.61 7.95 -3.68
CA LEU A 308 -4.06 8.16 -3.66
C LEU A 308 -4.59 8.60 -5.03
N ASN A 309 -3.92 9.52 -5.72
CA ASN A 309 -4.31 9.95 -7.06
C ASN A 309 -4.27 8.78 -8.05
N TYR A 310 -3.22 7.97 -8.02
CA TYR A 310 -3.14 6.80 -8.89
C TYR A 310 -4.26 5.79 -8.58
N LEU A 311 -4.52 5.50 -7.30
CA LEU A 311 -5.58 4.57 -6.88
C LEU A 311 -6.98 5.09 -7.19
N LEU A 312 -7.20 6.40 -7.12
CA LEU A 312 -8.45 7.02 -7.53
C LEU A 312 -8.80 6.59 -8.96
N LEU A 313 -7.86 6.68 -9.89
CA LEU A 313 -8.08 6.37 -11.30
C LEU A 313 -8.20 4.87 -11.61
N LEU A 314 -7.96 3.98 -10.64
CA LEU A 314 -8.12 2.54 -10.81
C LEU A 314 -9.59 2.11 -10.75
N GLY A 315 -10.33 2.49 -11.79
CA GLY A 315 -11.74 2.17 -11.96
C GLY A 315 -12.67 3.35 -11.71
N TRP A 316 -12.16 4.58 -11.66
CA TRP A 316 -12.96 5.79 -11.64
C TRP A 316 -12.36 6.84 -12.57
N SER A 317 -13.20 7.68 -13.16
CA SER A 317 -12.81 8.82 -13.99
C SER A 317 -13.81 9.95 -13.80
N LEU A 318 -13.32 11.18 -13.67
CA LEU A 318 -14.19 12.37 -13.69
C LEU A 318 -14.70 12.64 -15.10
N ASP A 319 -13.77 12.63 -16.04
CA ASP A 319 -13.94 12.82 -17.47
C ASP A 319 -12.87 12.01 -18.21
N ASP A 320 -12.86 12.03 -19.53
CA ASP A 320 -11.95 11.24 -20.36
C ASP A 320 -10.51 11.79 -20.45
N SER A 321 -10.16 12.84 -19.70
CA SER A 321 -8.92 13.59 -19.89
C SER A 321 -8.14 13.94 -18.62
N ARG A 322 -8.84 14.22 -17.51
CA ARG A 322 -8.22 14.70 -16.28
C ARG A 322 -7.66 13.54 -15.47
N GLU A 323 -6.35 13.62 -15.19
CA GLU A 323 -5.65 12.59 -14.44
C GLU A 323 -5.07 13.08 -13.11
N ASP A 324 -4.73 14.36 -12.98
CA ASP A 324 -4.14 14.91 -11.75
C ASP A 324 -5.20 15.59 -10.87
N PHE A 325 -5.20 15.23 -9.59
CA PHE A 325 -6.15 15.68 -8.56
C PHE A 325 -5.42 15.96 -7.24
N THR A 326 -5.65 17.13 -6.65
CA THR A 326 -5.35 17.33 -5.22
C THR A 326 -6.36 16.58 -4.36
N ARG A 327 -6.04 16.37 -3.09
CA ARG A 327 -6.93 15.69 -2.15
C ARG A 327 -8.29 16.35 -2.04
N GLU A 328 -8.33 17.68 -1.99
CA GLU A 328 -9.56 18.47 -1.96
C GLU A 328 -10.39 18.24 -3.22
N GLU A 329 -9.74 18.23 -4.39
CA GLU A 329 -10.42 17.99 -5.66
C GLU A 329 -10.97 16.56 -5.74
N MET A 330 -10.24 15.55 -5.22
CA MET A 330 -10.77 14.19 -5.11
C MET A 330 -12.06 14.16 -4.28
N ILE A 331 -12.08 14.86 -3.14
CA ILE A 331 -13.27 14.94 -2.26
C ILE A 331 -14.42 15.62 -2.99
N GLU A 332 -14.18 16.77 -3.63
CA GLU A 332 -15.23 17.53 -4.31
C GLU A 332 -15.83 16.76 -5.50
N CYS A 333 -14.99 16.04 -6.25
CA CYS A 333 -15.37 15.43 -7.51
C CYS A 333 -15.89 13.98 -7.39
N PHE A 334 -15.48 13.22 -6.37
CA PHE A 334 -15.71 11.77 -6.34
C PHE A 334 -17.19 11.38 -6.25
N ASP A 335 -17.70 10.69 -7.27
CA ASP A 335 -19.04 10.08 -7.28
C ASP A 335 -18.97 8.60 -7.63
N LEU A 336 -19.85 7.78 -7.02
CA LEU A 336 -19.97 6.36 -7.36
C LEU A 336 -20.42 6.15 -8.81
N ALA A 337 -21.17 7.08 -9.41
CA ALA A 337 -21.56 7.03 -10.81
C ALA A 337 -20.36 7.11 -11.78
N GLY A 338 -19.23 7.66 -11.35
CA GLY A 338 -17.98 7.70 -12.12
C GLY A 338 -17.19 6.38 -12.03
N VAL A 339 -17.64 5.40 -11.24
CA VAL A 339 -16.95 4.11 -11.10
C VAL A 339 -17.29 3.19 -12.26
N ASN A 340 -16.25 2.73 -12.95
CA ASN A 340 -16.34 1.80 -14.07
C ASN A 340 -16.67 0.37 -13.60
N LYS A 341 -17.42 -0.38 -14.41
CA LYS A 341 -17.76 -1.79 -14.10
C LYS A 341 -16.61 -2.77 -14.37
N ALA A 342 -15.70 -2.43 -15.28
CA ALA A 342 -14.59 -3.29 -15.66
C ALA A 342 -13.43 -3.18 -14.65
N PRO A 343 -12.69 -4.27 -14.39
CA PRO A 343 -11.49 -4.22 -13.56
C PRO A 343 -10.41 -3.37 -14.22
N ALA A 344 -9.83 -2.46 -13.45
CA ALA A 344 -8.69 -1.66 -13.85
C ALA A 344 -7.39 -2.42 -13.56
N SER A 345 -6.50 -2.48 -14.54
CA SER A 345 -5.19 -3.12 -14.38
C SER A 345 -4.23 -2.22 -13.62
N PHE A 346 -3.46 -2.81 -12.71
CA PHE A 346 -2.36 -2.13 -12.05
C PHE A 346 -1.24 -1.86 -13.05
N ASP A 347 -0.94 -0.59 -13.30
CA ASP A 347 0.10 -0.11 -14.21
C ASP A 347 1.25 0.55 -13.42
N PRO A 348 2.37 -0.15 -13.23
CA PRO A 348 3.55 0.38 -12.52
C PRO A 348 4.13 1.64 -13.18
N SER A 349 4.11 1.72 -14.51
CA SER A 349 4.67 2.86 -15.26
C SER A 349 3.80 4.10 -15.06
N LYS A 350 2.48 3.94 -15.07
CA LYS A 350 1.55 5.04 -14.77
C LYS A 350 1.70 5.51 -13.33
N LEU A 351 1.80 4.59 -12.36
CA LEU A 351 2.07 4.94 -10.97
C LEU A 351 3.38 5.73 -10.83
N GLN A 352 4.46 5.28 -11.48
CA GLN A 352 5.73 6.00 -11.46
C GLN A 352 5.59 7.40 -12.06
N ALA A 353 4.81 7.57 -13.13
CA ALA A 353 4.58 8.88 -13.71
C ALA A 353 3.86 9.84 -12.73
N PHE A 354 2.89 9.37 -11.95
CA PHE A 354 2.26 10.17 -10.89
C PHE A 354 3.25 10.56 -9.80
N GLN A 355 4.03 9.59 -9.33
CA GLN A 355 5.06 9.82 -8.32
C GLN A 355 6.09 10.84 -8.80
N ASP A 356 6.60 10.68 -10.01
CA ASP A 356 7.57 11.59 -10.62
C ASP A 356 7.01 13.01 -10.71
N ARG A 357 5.79 13.18 -11.25
CA ARG A 357 5.16 14.51 -11.34
C ARG A 357 4.98 15.15 -9.97
N ALA A 358 4.45 14.41 -9.00
CA ALA A 358 4.24 14.89 -7.64
C ALA A 358 5.58 15.28 -6.97
N MET A 359 6.60 14.44 -7.10
CA MET A 359 7.93 14.71 -6.55
C MET A 359 8.57 15.92 -7.21
N GLN A 360 8.36 16.15 -8.52
CA GLN A 360 8.88 17.33 -9.19
C GLN A 360 8.18 18.63 -8.77
N GLN A 361 6.87 18.57 -8.52
CA GLN A 361 6.06 19.73 -8.10
C GLN A 361 6.23 20.12 -6.63
N LEU A 362 6.74 19.23 -5.78
CA LEU A 362 6.97 19.57 -4.36
C LEU A 362 7.91 20.80 -4.23
N PRO A 363 7.67 21.71 -3.28
CA PRO A 363 8.64 22.74 -2.94
C PRO A 363 9.97 22.11 -2.50
N LEU A 364 11.09 22.67 -2.95
CA LEU A 364 12.43 22.11 -2.73
C LEU A 364 12.72 21.83 -1.24
N LYS A 365 12.38 22.77 -0.35
CA LYS A 365 12.54 22.60 1.10
C LYS A 365 11.72 21.43 1.65
N THR A 366 10.52 21.21 1.11
CA THR A 366 9.68 20.06 1.48
C THR A 366 10.32 18.77 1.01
N LYS A 367 10.81 18.69 -0.24
CA LYS A 367 11.54 17.51 -0.74
C LYS A 367 12.73 17.16 0.17
N ALA A 368 13.53 18.16 0.53
CA ALA A 368 14.66 17.98 1.43
C ALA A 368 14.24 17.45 2.81
N ALA A 369 13.13 17.95 3.36
CA ALA A 369 12.60 17.44 4.63
C ALA A 369 12.19 15.96 4.56
N TRP A 370 11.60 15.52 3.44
CA TRP A 370 11.31 14.10 3.21
C TRP A 370 12.59 13.26 3.14
N CYS A 371 13.61 13.72 2.40
CA CYS A 371 14.89 13.01 2.30
C CYS A 371 15.65 12.92 3.63
N ILE A 372 15.55 13.94 4.50
CA ILE A 372 16.20 13.93 5.82
C ILE A 372 15.76 12.73 6.67
N ASP A 373 14.49 12.33 6.61
CA ASP A 373 14.02 11.16 7.36
C ASP A 373 14.72 9.88 6.90
N PHE A 374 14.88 9.69 5.60
CA PHE A 374 15.61 8.55 5.02
C PHE A 374 17.08 8.55 5.43
N LEU A 375 17.72 9.71 5.42
CA LEU A 375 19.11 9.86 5.86
C LEU A 375 19.28 9.51 7.33
N LYS A 376 18.33 9.87 8.20
CA LYS A 376 18.33 9.46 9.61
C LYS A 376 18.18 7.96 9.77
N ARG A 377 17.24 7.36 9.05
CA ARG A 377 16.99 5.91 9.08
C ARG A 377 18.19 5.10 8.59
N ALA A 378 18.91 5.61 7.60
CA ALA A 378 20.16 5.02 7.10
C ALA A 378 21.38 5.27 8.02
N GLY A 379 21.24 6.07 9.09
CA GLY A 379 22.35 6.42 9.99
C GLY A 379 23.31 7.46 9.44
N TYR A 380 22.95 8.16 8.35
CA TYR A 380 23.76 9.24 7.78
C TYR A 380 23.58 10.58 8.49
N LEU A 381 22.48 10.76 9.22
CA LEU A 381 22.22 11.94 10.04
C LEU A 381 21.75 11.53 11.44
N ASP A 382 22.15 12.31 12.44
CA ASP A 382 21.66 12.14 13.81
C ASP A 382 20.16 12.45 13.92
N SER A 383 19.55 11.98 15.02
CA SER A 383 18.18 12.30 15.39
C SER A 383 18.14 12.96 16.78
N PRO A 384 17.88 14.29 16.89
CA PRO A 384 17.54 15.22 15.81
C PRO A 384 18.73 15.55 14.90
N ALA A 385 18.44 15.94 13.65
CA ALA A 385 19.48 16.29 12.70
C ALA A 385 20.18 17.61 13.10
N PRO A 386 21.47 17.77 12.79
CA PRO A 386 22.20 19.03 12.95
C PRO A 386 21.51 20.22 12.26
N CYS A 387 21.72 21.44 12.77
CA CYS A 387 21.04 22.64 12.25
C CYS A 387 21.41 22.98 10.79
N ASP A 388 22.61 22.60 10.36
CA ASP A 388 23.15 22.81 9.02
C ASP A 388 22.81 21.68 8.03
N ALA A 389 22.29 20.54 8.52
CA ALA A 389 21.87 19.43 7.66
C ALA A 389 20.78 19.84 6.66
N GLY A 390 19.88 20.76 7.03
CA GLY A 390 18.80 21.24 6.17
C GLY A 390 19.30 21.87 4.87
N PRO A 391 20.07 22.98 4.94
CA PRO A 391 20.68 23.60 3.76
C PRO A 391 21.55 22.64 2.95
N TYR A 392 22.35 21.79 3.60
CA TYR A 392 23.23 20.83 2.93
C TYR A 392 22.45 19.80 2.10
N VAL A 393 21.44 19.15 2.71
CA VAL A 393 20.56 18.20 2.00
C VAL A 393 19.76 18.91 0.91
N THR A 394 19.35 20.16 1.13
CA THR A 394 18.65 20.95 0.11
C THR A 394 19.49 21.12 -1.15
N ALA A 395 20.79 21.41 -1.02
CA ALA A 395 21.68 21.54 -2.17
C ALA A 395 21.85 20.21 -2.93
N ILE A 396 21.92 19.08 -2.22
CA ILE A 396 22.00 17.75 -2.84
C ILE A 396 20.71 17.41 -3.58
N VAL A 397 19.55 17.70 -2.99
CA VAL A 397 18.24 17.47 -3.60
C VAL A 397 18.04 18.34 -4.85
N ASP A 398 18.49 19.60 -4.80
CA ASP A 398 18.46 20.51 -5.95
C ASP A 398 19.34 19.98 -7.09
N ALA A 399 20.58 19.59 -6.77
CA ALA A 399 21.49 18.99 -7.75
C ALA A 399 20.98 17.65 -8.31
N ALA A 400 20.29 16.84 -7.50
CA ALA A 400 19.66 15.61 -7.98
C ALA A 400 18.57 15.87 -9.03
N GLY A 401 17.78 16.93 -8.84
CA GLY A 401 16.79 17.40 -9.81
C GLY A 401 15.74 16.34 -10.16
N ASP A 402 15.62 16.03 -11.45
CA ASP A 402 14.65 15.07 -11.98
C ASP A 402 15.01 13.60 -11.72
N ARG A 403 16.24 13.33 -11.25
CA ARG A 403 16.72 11.98 -10.89
C ARG A 403 16.18 11.50 -9.55
N LEU A 404 15.75 12.42 -8.69
CA LEU A 404 15.14 12.09 -7.41
C LEU A 404 13.64 11.80 -7.63
N LYS A 405 13.29 10.52 -7.73
CA LYS A 405 11.92 10.05 -8.02
C LYS A 405 11.14 9.81 -6.74
N THR A 406 11.79 9.23 -5.74
CA THR A 406 11.25 9.05 -4.38
C THR A 406 12.19 9.66 -3.36
N ALA A 407 11.71 9.87 -2.14
CA ALA A 407 12.57 10.39 -1.07
C ALA A 407 13.75 9.47 -0.75
N GLY A 408 13.58 8.15 -0.91
CA GLY A 408 14.63 7.15 -0.68
C GLY A 408 15.78 7.18 -1.68
N ASP A 409 15.59 7.76 -2.87
CA ASP A 409 16.66 7.89 -3.87
C ASP A 409 17.85 8.72 -3.38
N ILE A 410 17.65 9.55 -2.35
CA ILE A 410 18.74 10.33 -1.74
C ILE A 410 19.87 9.44 -1.24
N LEU A 411 19.56 8.20 -0.85
CA LEU A 411 20.53 7.24 -0.30
C LEU A 411 21.53 6.75 -1.35
N GLU A 412 21.21 6.86 -2.65
CA GLU A 412 22.14 6.51 -3.72
C GLU A 412 23.32 7.49 -3.80
N TYR A 413 23.19 8.69 -3.24
CA TYR A 413 24.21 9.75 -3.19
C TYR A 413 25.06 9.70 -1.92
N ARG A 414 25.38 8.49 -1.44
CA ARG A 414 26.12 8.25 -0.19
C ARG A 414 27.44 9.02 -0.09
N GLU A 415 28.09 9.34 -1.21
CA GLU A 415 29.34 10.10 -1.26
C GLU A 415 29.25 11.46 -0.58
N PHE A 416 28.06 12.04 -0.43
CA PHE A 416 27.88 13.30 0.27
C PHE A 416 27.72 13.14 1.79
N PHE A 417 27.45 11.93 2.27
CA PHE A 417 27.09 11.66 3.67
C PHE A 417 28.12 10.82 4.43
N VAL A 418 28.89 9.99 3.75
CA VAL A 418 29.94 9.19 4.39
C VAL A 418 31.13 10.06 4.82
N PRO A 419 31.84 9.70 5.91
CA PRO A 419 33.14 10.27 6.23
C PRO A 419 34.13 10.10 5.07
N ASP A 420 35.05 11.06 4.90
CA ASP A 420 35.93 11.11 3.72
C ASP A 420 36.91 9.93 3.68
N GLU A 421 37.33 9.45 4.86
CA GLU A 421 38.15 8.26 5.03
C GLU A 421 37.42 6.95 4.69
N GLN A 422 36.08 6.96 4.73
CA GLN A 422 35.21 5.82 4.42
C GLN A 422 34.64 5.86 2.99
N LEU A 423 35.00 6.86 2.17
CA LEU A 423 34.54 6.94 0.78
C LEU A 423 35.07 5.75 -0.03
N GLU A 424 34.20 4.90 -0.57
CA GLU A 424 34.65 3.80 -1.45
C GLU A 424 34.70 4.25 -2.92
N TYR A 425 35.70 3.74 -3.65
CA TYR A 425 35.89 4.02 -5.06
C TYR A 425 35.41 2.86 -5.93
N ASP A 426 34.70 3.15 -7.03
CA ASP A 426 34.48 2.17 -8.08
C ASP A 426 35.83 1.78 -8.71
N GLU A 427 36.23 0.52 -8.52
CA GLU A 427 37.56 0.03 -8.92
C GLU A 427 37.85 0.28 -10.41
N LYS A 428 36.85 0.10 -11.28
CA LYS A 428 37.00 0.28 -12.72
C LYS A 428 37.17 1.75 -13.08
N ALA A 429 36.42 2.64 -12.44
CA ALA A 429 36.50 4.08 -12.62
C ALA A 429 37.82 4.62 -12.09
N PHE A 430 38.23 4.19 -10.90
CA PHE A 430 39.51 4.54 -10.29
C PHE A 430 40.66 4.11 -11.18
N ALA A 431 40.66 2.86 -11.64
CA ALA A 431 41.69 2.38 -12.53
C ALA A 431 41.74 3.17 -13.85
N LYS A 432 40.59 3.34 -14.50
CA LYS A 432 40.49 4.01 -15.80
C LYS A 432 40.81 5.49 -15.76
N ARG A 433 40.50 6.20 -14.66
CA ARG A 433 40.57 7.66 -14.59
C ARG A 433 41.71 8.19 -13.73
N ILE A 434 42.24 7.39 -12.81
CA ILE A 434 43.26 7.82 -11.86
C ILE A 434 44.54 6.97 -12.01
N SER A 435 44.48 5.64 -11.85
CA SER A 435 45.72 4.84 -11.77
C SER A 435 46.39 4.56 -13.12
N ASN A 436 45.62 4.34 -14.18
CA ASN A 436 46.17 3.99 -15.49
C ASN A 436 46.72 5.18 -16.29
N PRO A 437 46.10 6.38 -16.28
CA PRO A 437 46.66 7.53 -16.98
C PRO A 437 47.90 8.07 -16.24
N GLU A 438 49.05 8.13 -16.93
CA GLU A 438 50.34 8.53 -16.34
C GLU A 438 50.29 9.92 -15.69
N ASP A 439 49.58 10.87 -16.30
CA ASP A 439 49.55 12.26 -15.84
C ASP A 439 48.46 12.53 -14.78
N ALA A 440 47.48 11.64 -14.60
CA ALA A 440 46.30 11.94 -13.78
C ALA A 440 46.65 12.24 -12.32
N ALA A 441 47.55 11.46 -11.72
CA ALA A 441 47.98 11.68 -10.34
C ALA A 441 48.75 13.00 -10.16
N GLY A 442 49.58 13.38 -11.14
CA GLY A 442 50.29 14.67 -11.14
C GLY A 442 49.31 15.84 -11.25
N LEU A 443 48.39 15.77 -12.21
CA LEU A 443 47.36 16.79 -12.44
C LEU A 443 46.43 16.98 -11.25
N LEU A 444 46.01 15.88 -10.59
CA LEU A 444 45.20 15.93 -9.38
C LEU A 444 45.93 16.61 -8.23
N ARG A 445 47.21 16.28 -8.01
CA ARG A 445 48.03 16.88 -6.95
C ARG A 445 48.19 18.38 -7.16
N ASP A 446 48.52 18.78 -8.38
CA ASP A 446 48.74 20.18 -8.74
C ASP A 446 47.45 20.99 -8.62
N TYR A 447 46.33 20.47 -9.14
CA TYR A 447 45.05 21.16 -9.04
C TYR A 447 44.49 21.19 -7.61
N SER A 448 44.76 20.18 -6.77
CA SER A 448 44.36 20.19 -5.35
C SER A 448 44.92 21.41 -4.61
N ALA A 449 46.19 21.77 -4.90
CA ALA A 449 46.81 22.95 -4.32
C ALA A 449 46.12 24.25 -4.74
N GLU A 450 45.74 24.38 -6.02
CA GLU A 450 44.99 25.56 -6.50
C GLU A 450 43.56 25.59 -5.97
N LEU A 451 42.88 24.44 -5.93
CA LEU A 451 41.53 24.29 -5.41
C LEU A 451 41.44 24.71 -3.93
N SER A 452 42.50 24.45 -3.15
CA SER A 452 42.59 24.86 -1.74
C SER A 452 42.63 26.39 -1.54
N ALA A 453 42.91 27.16 -2.59
CA ALA A 453 42.96 28.62 -2.55
C ALA A 453 41.70 29.30 -3.11
N VAL A 454 40.73 28.53 -3.63
CA VAL A 454 39.50 29.08 -4.22
C VAL A 454 38.59 29.68 -3.14
N GLU A 455 38.21 30.94 -3.33
CA GLU A 455 37.29 31.69 -2.48
C GLU A 455 36.53 32.75 -3.32
N PRO A 456 35.18 32.80 -3.29
CA PRO A 456 34.28 31.89 -2.60
C PRO A 456 34.31 30.48 -3.21
N PHE A 457 34.00 29.45 -2.41
CA PHE A 457 33.98 28.06 -2.87
C PHE A 457 32.63 27.68 -3.49
N ASP A 458 32.30 28.30 -4.62
CA ASP A 458 31.06 28.06 -5.38
C ASP A 458 31.34 27.53 -6.80
N CYS A 459 30.29 27.10 -7.51
CA CYS A 459 30.42 26.50 -8.84
C CYS A 459 31.17 27.41 -9.83
N ALA A 460 30.90 28.71 -9.83
CA ALA A 460 31.45 29.65 -10.80
C ALA A 460 32.94 29.90 -10.53
N ALA A 461 33.33 30.05 -9.27
CA ALA A 461 34.72 30.23 -8.87
C ALA A 461 35.55 28.95 -9.09
N ILE A 462 35.00 27.77 -8.80
CA ILE A 462 35.65 26.48 -9.05
C ILE A 462 35.85 26.27 -10.56
N GLU A 463 34.84 26.58 -11.37
CA GLU A 463 34.94 26.50 -12.84
C GLU A 463 36.02 27.46 -13.38
N ALA A 464 36.01 28.72 -12.94
CA ALA A 464 37.02 29.69 -13.36
C ALA A 464 38.45 29.27 -12.96
N SER A 465 38.62 28.73 -11.74
CA SER A 465 39.89 28.18 -11.27
C SER A 465 40.35 27.00 -12.14
N LEU A 466 39.46 26.06 -12.46
CA LEU A 466 39.82 24.94 -13.32
C LEU A 466 40.22 25.44 -14.72
N GLN A 467 39.48 26.39 -15.31
CA GLN A 467 39.85 26.93 -16.63
C GLN A 467 41.23 27.60 -16.62
N ALA A 468 41.53 28.41 -15.60
CA ALA A 468 42.85 29.04 -15.45
C ALA A 468 43.97 27.98 -15.31
N PHE A 469 43.73 26.90 -14.55
CA PHE A 469 44.66 25.78 -14.43
C PHE A 469 44.92 25.09 -15.79
N LEU A 470 43.85 24.85 -16.56
CA LEU A 470 43.95 24.22 -17.88
C LEU A 470 44.76 25.09 -18.86
N GLU A 471 44.53 26.40 -18.84
CA GLU A 471 45.28 27.38 -19.66
C GLU A 471 46.77 27.43 -19.26
N ALA A 472 47.06 27.53 -17.97
CA ALA A 472 48.43 27.62 -17.46
C ALA A 472 49.26 26.36 -17.73
N ARG A 473 48.62 25.18 -17.77
CA ARG A 473 49.27 23.89 -18.04
C ARG A 473 49.17 23.45 -19.51
N GLU A 474 48.49 24.23 -20.36
CA GLU A 474 48.21 23.91 -21.77
C GLU A 474 47.54 22.53 -21.99
N ILE A 475 46.65 22.13 -21.07
CA ILE A 475 45.94 20.84 -21.13
C ILE A 475 44.45 21.00 -21.45
N LYS A 476 43.80 19.88 -21.79
CA LYS A 476 42.36 19.84 -22.09
C LYS A 476 41.57 19.41 -20.85
N ILE A 477 40.36 19.95 -20.66
CA ILE A 477 39.47 19.62 -19.53
C ILE A 477 39.29 18.10 -19.32
N GLY A 478 39.16 17.33 -20.41
CA GLY A 478 38.97 15.88 -20.37
C GLY A 478 40.13 15.10 -19.73
N GLN A 479 41.32 15.70 -19.62
CA GLN A 479 42.50 15.07 -19.01
C GLN A 479 42.44 15.05 -17.48
N ILE A 480 41.68 15.96 -16.85
CA ILE A 480 41.58 16.06 -15.38
C ILE A 480 40.15 15.88 -14.86
N ILE A 481 39.12 16.36 -15.57
CA ILE A 481 37.76 16.47 -15.01
C ILE A 481 37.16 15.14 -14.54
N HIS A 482 37.47 14.05 -15.25
CA HIS A 482 36.99 12.71 -14.87
C HIS A 482 37.80 12.11 -13.73
N ALA A 483 39.10 12.40 -13.65
CA ALA A 483 39.94 12.00 -12.52
C ALA A 483 39.48 12.72 -11.25
N LEU A 484 39.24 14.04 -11.37
CA LEU A 484 38.74 14.89 -10.29
C LEU A 484 37.40 14.38 -9.76
N ARG A 485 36.44 14.07 -10.65
CA ARG A 485 35.18 13.46 -10.27
C ARG A 485 35.38 12.19 -9.45
N VAL A 486 36.15 11.24 -9.99
CA VAL A 486 36.34 9.94 -9.31
C VAL A 486 37.04 10.15 -7.97
N ALA A 487 38.02 11.04 -7.89
CA ALA A 487 38.74 11.35 -6.67
C ALA A 487 37.81 11.91 -5.58
N VAL A 488 36.88 12.81 -5.93
CA VAL A 488 36.00 13.45 -4.93
C VAL A 488 34.69 12.71 -4.67
N THR A 489 34.17 11.89 -5.59
CA THR A 489 32.87 11.19 -5.41
C THR A 489 32.97 9.68 -5.35
N GLY A 490 34.13 9.10 -5.66
CA GLY A 490 34.29 7.65 -5.77
C GLY A 490 33.70 7.06 -7.05
N LYS A 491 33.00 7.85 -7.88
CA LYS A 491 32.14 7.34 -8.97
C LYS A 491 32.47 7.98 -10.32
N ALA A 492 32.24 7.24 -11.40
CA ALA A 492 32.40 7.75 -12.76
C ALA A 492 31.26 8.68 -13.23
N VAL A 493 30.09 8.59 -12.60
CA VAL A 493 28.86 9.30 -12.96
C VAL A 493 28.26 9.92 -11.69
N GLY A 494 27.59 11.06 -11.81
CA GLY A 494 26.97 11.77 -10.69
C GLY A 494 26.45 13.15 -11.11
N PHE A 495 26.41 14.10 -10.18
CA PHE A 495 26.05 15.50 -10.44
C PHE A 495 27.08 16.21 -11.34
N GLY A 496 26.88 17.48 -11.68
CA GLY A 496 27.96 18.28 -12.28
C GLY A 496 29.21 18.21 -11.40
N VAL A 497 30.42 18.20 -11.98
CA VAL A 497 31.66 18.14 -11.17
C VAL A 497 31.73 19.38 -10.27
N TYR A 498 31.52 20.57 -10.82
CA TYR A 498 31.54 21.82 -10.06
C TYR A 498 30.49 21.85 -8.94
N GLU A 499 29.26 21.39 -9.23
CA GLU A 499 28.21 21.24 -8.22
C GLU A 499 28.62 20.28 -7.10
N SER A 500 29.20 19.12 -7.46
CA SER A 500 29.64 18.13 -6.48
C SER A 500 30.73 18.70 -5.56
N LEU A 501 31.68 19.44 -6.13
CA LEU A 501 32.73 20.10 -5.36
C LEU A 501 32.13 21.18 -4.45
N ALA A 502 31.31 22.08 -4.99
CA ALA A 502 30.68 23.15 -4.22
C ALA A 502 29.84 22.62 -3.05
N ILE A 503 29.09 21.53 -3.25
CA ILE A 503 28.32 20.88 -2.18
C ILE A 503 29.26 20.30 -1.12
N LEU A 504 30.26 19.50 -1.52
CA LEU A 504 31.19 18.87 -0.57
C LEU A 504 31.99 19.91 0.24
N GLY A 505 32.29 21.05 -0.38
CA GLY A 505 33.13 22.07 0.20
C GLY A 505 34.62 21.75 0.07
N ARG A 506 35.42 22.80 0.19
CA ARG A 506 36.87 22.81 -0.07
C ARG A 506 37.62 21.72 0.67
N ASP A 507 37.46 21.66 1.98
CA ASP A 507 38.28 20.82 2.85
C ASP A 507 38.05 19.33 2.55
N ARG A 508 36.80 18.93 2.31
CA ARG A 508 36.45 17.55 1.92
C ARG A 508 37.00 17.21 0.54
N CYS A 509 36.90 18.13 -0.42
CA CYS A 509 37.44 17.89 -1.76
C CYS A 509 38.96 17.65 -1.73
N VAL A 510 39.71 18.51 -1.02
CA VAL A 510 41.16 18.37 -0.89
C VAL A 510 41.53 17.06 -0.18
N ALA A 511 40.89 16.76 0.95
CA ALA A 511 41.15 15.52 1.70
C ALA A 511 40.88 14.25 0.88
N ARG A 512 39.81 14.26 0.06
CA ARG A 512 39.49 13.12 -0.82
C ARG A 512 40.47 12.97 -1.98
N ILE A 513 40.94 14.07 -2.57
CA ILE A 513 41.98 14.02 -3.61
C ILE A 513 43.28 13.46 -3.03
N GLU A 514 43.71 13.92 -1.86
CA GLU A 514 44.89 13.40 -1.18
C GLU A 514 44.77 11.90 -0.89
N ARG A 515 43.61 11.45 -0.39
CA ARG A 515 43.32 10.03 -0.17
C ARG A 515 43.35 9.21 -1.46
N ALA A 516 42.79 9.72 -2.55
CA ALA A 516 42.86 9.04 -3.85
C ALA A 516 44.31 8.88 -4.32
N LEU A 517 45.16 9.89 -4.08
CA LEU A 517 46.58 9.84 -4.43
C LEU A 517 47.35 8.86 -3.53
N SER A 518 47.07 8.80 -2.24
CA SER A 518 47.75 7.86 -1.31
C SER A 518 47.41 6.40 -1.60
N MET A 519 46.32 6.11 -2.31
CA MET A 519 45.98 4.76 -2.75
C MET A 519 46.81 4.27 -3.95
N LEU A 520 47.61 5.15 -4.56
CA LEU A 520 48.54 4.81 -5.65
C LEU A 520 49.95 4.50 -5.15
N GLU A 521 50.24 4.85 -3.89
CA GLU A 521 51.50 4.57 -3.18
C GLU A 521 51.46 3.17 -2.55
#